data_AF-G3NT45-F1
#
_entry.id   AF-G3NT45-F1
#
_cell.length_a   1.000
_cell.length_b   1.000
_cell.length_c   1.000
_cell.angle_alpha   90.00
_cell.angle_beta   90.00
_cell.angle_gamma   90.00
#
_symmetry.space_group_name_H-M   'P 1'
#
loop_
_entity.id
_entity.type
_entity.pdbx_description
1 polymer ?
#
loop_
_entity_poly.entity_id
_entity_poly.type
_entity_poly.pdbx_seq_one_letter_code
_entity_poly.pdbx_strand_id
1 'polypeptide(L)'
;MDPMFSPALHRQRHEFVIDFVRSYKPKKVVDLGCSECSLLKQLKFHLEIELLAGVDIDGAILKKKMCGLAPLSTDYLQPRNDQLRIDLYQGSVTQKDARLIGFDLVTSIELIEHLTLADVKLFSEVVFGYMTPVAVIVSTPNADFNPLFRRMSGFRHSDHKFEWSRAEFKSWALKVCLDYGYEVEFSGVGQAPPGYQENVGFCSQIGVFHRLGVSEVCNTLCSTDAEDVSSYTLLYSKIFPSLRDNNILRRVLASEVLYWAEKLGRRWVEEKTGVKDDADTPDQAGGDGEERHRAPENPLQLEEKQTAACGAAMKSLVEHQEVGKLDRELFWTDGGGQQESRKLGRRRRSRFRGQWVCRRHAVPPQC
;
A
#
# COMPACT_ATOMS: atom_id res chain seq x y z
N MET A 1 27.93 12.14 21.46
CA MET A 1 26.82 11.17 21.37
C MET A 1 26.69 10.80 19.91
N ASP A 2 26.36 9.55 19.56
CA ASP A 2 25.90 9.29 18.19
C ASP A 2 24.59 10.05 17.96
N PRO A 3 24.34 10.57 16.74
CA PRO A 3 23.14 11.34 16.47
C PRO A 3 21.90 10.47 16.72
N MET A 4 21.07 10.90 17.66
CA MET A 4 19.78 10.28 17.97
C MET A 4 18.68 11.00 17.20
N PHE A 5 17.90 10.24 16.44
CA PHE A 5 16.77 10.76 15.69
C PHE A 5 15.46 10.49 16.43
N SER A 6 14.67 11.54 16.64
CA SER A 6 13.31 11.44 17.19
C SER A 6 12.33 12.09 16.21
N PRO A 7 11.44 11.32 15.56
CA PRO A 7 11.30 9.85 15.62
C PRO A 7 12.48 9.13 14.94
N ALA A 8 12.55 7.79 15.09
CA ALA A 8 13.61 6.98 14.46
C ALA A 8 13.66 7.17 12.93
N LEU A 9 14.86 7.08 12.34
CA LEU A 9 15.10 7.45 10.95
C LEU A 9 14.23 6.69 9.93
N HIS A 10 14.01 5.38 10.14
CA HIS A 10 13.14 4.58 9.27
C HIS A 10 11.68 5.10 9.29
N ARG A 11 11.20 5.61 10.44
CA ARG A 11 9.86 6.22 10.53
C ARG A 11 9.81 7.54 9.79
N GLN A 12 10.86 8.36 9.89
CA GLN A 12 10.93 9.62 9.14
C GLN A 12 10.89 9.37 7.62
N ARG A 13 11.58 8.33 7.12
CA ARG A 13 11.51 7.95 5.70
C ARG A 13 10.11 7.54 5.27
N HIS A 14 9.42 6.72 6.08
CA HIS A 14 8.04 6.33 5.78
C HIS A 14 7.10 7.54 5.82
N GLU A 15 7.25 8.44 6.79
CA GLU A 15 6.42 9.64 6.87
C GLU A 15 6.63 10.55 5.65
N PHE A 16 7.86 10.68 5.15
CA PHE A 16 8.15 11.43 3.92
C PHE A 16 7.34 10.90 2.73
N VAL A 17 7.29 9.57 2.56
CA VAL A 17 6.48 8.93 1.51
C VAL A 17 4.99 9.16 1.74
N ILE A 18 4.52 9.01 2.98
CA ILE A 18 3.12 9.20 3.36
C ILE A 18 2.67 10.64 3.05
N ASP A 19 3.49 11.64 3.37
CA ASP A 19 3.21 13.04 3.08
C ASP A 19 3.18 13.32 1.57
N PHE A 20 4.06 12.68 0.81
CA PHE A 20 3.98 12.71 -0.65
C PHE A 20 2.66 12.11 -1.15
N VAL A 21 2.25 10.94 -0.66
CA VAL A 21 1.00 10.27 -1.04
C VAL A 21 -0.22 11.13 -0.68
N ARG A 22 -0.26 11.75 0.50
CA ARG A 22 -1.33 12.68 0.90
C ARG A 22 -1.47 13.86 -0.06
N SER A 23 -0.35 14.37 -0.56
CA SER A 23 -0.30 15.55 -1.43
C SER A 23 -0.63 15.22 -2.89
N TYR A 24 -0.06 14.14 -3.43
CA TYR A 24 -0.15 13.78 -4.85
C TYR A 24 -1.26 12.78 -5.17
N LYS A 25 -1.78 12.06 -4.16
CA LYS A 25 -2.90 11.12 -4.28
C LYS A 25 -2.75 10.10 -5.42
N PRO A 26 -1.63 9.37 -5.49
CA PRO A 26 -1.45 8.31 -6.49
C PRO A 26 -2.47 7.19 -6.29
N LYS A 27 -2.93 6.59 -7.39
CA LYS A 27 -3.86 5.45 -7.38
C LYS A 27 -3.12 4.12 -7.36
N LYS A 28 -2.00 4.04 -8.07
CA LYS A 28 -1.17 2.84 -8.15
C LYS A 28 0.20 3.11 -7.54
N VAL A 29 0.53 2.42 -6.45
CA VAL A 29 1.78 2.58 -5.70
C VAL A 29 2.50 1.25 -5.58
N VAL A 30 3.78 1.19 -5.94
CA VAL A 30 4.63 0.01 -5.74
C VAL A 30 5.84 0.36 -4.88
N ASP A 31 6.11 -0.46 -3.88
CA ASP A 31 7.30 -0.38 -3.03
C ASP A 31 8.30 -1.48 -3.42
N LEU A 32 9.46 -1.05 -3.93
CA LEU A 32 10.56 -1.91 -4.33
C LEU A 32 11.51 -2.08 -3.16
N GLY A 33 11.78 -3.33 -2.76
CA GLY A 33 12.51 -3.63 -1.52
C GLY A 33 11.61 -3.54 -0.29
N CYS A 34 10.35 -3.98 -0.41
CA CYS A 34 9.33 -3.73 0.61
C CYS A 34 9.52 -4.49 1.93
N SER A 35 10.42 -5.49 1.97
CA SER A 35 10.86 -6.20 3.18
C SER A 35 9.68 -6.63 4.07
N GLU A 36 9.60 -6.15 5.31
CA GLU A 36 8.53 -6.46 6.26
C GLU A 36 7.16 -5.82 5.95
N CYS A 37 7.04 -5.16 4.79
CA CYS A 37 5.85 -4.45 4.31
C CYS A 37 5.41 -3.32 5.23
N SER A 38 6.33 -2.73 6.01
CA SER A 38 6.04 -1.72 7.02
C SER A 38 5.52 -0.41 6.43
N LEU A 39 6.01 -0.02 5.24
CA LEU A 39 5.45 1.11 4.49
C LEU A 39 4.07 0.76 3.93
N LEU A 40 3.93 -0.40 3.27
CA LEU A 40 2.66 -0.87 2.70
C LEU A 40 1.52 -0.96 3.74
N LYS A 41 1.84 -1.43 4.95
CA LYS A 41 0.89 -1.50 6.08
C LYS A 41 0.33 -0.14 6.49
N GLN A 42 1.07 0.94 6.25
CA GLN A 42 0.62 2.31 6.50
C GLN A 42 -0.13 2.85 5.27
N LEU A 43 0.41 2.62 4.07
CA LEU A 43 -0.18 3.10 2.81
C LEU A 43 -1.58 2.53 2.53
N LYS A 44 -1.90 1.31 2.97
CA LYS A 44 -3.22 0.68 2.72
C LYS A 44 -4.41 1.49 3.26
N PHE A 45 -4.19 2.38 4.23
CA PHE A 45 -5.23 3.22 4.82
C PHE A 45 -5.49 4.51 4.02
N HIS A 46 -4.68 4.81 3.00
CA HIS A 46 -4.91 5.96 2.12
C HIS A 46 -5.99 5.62 1.08
N LEU A 47 -7.09 6.39 1.10
CA LEU A 47 -8.31 6.08 0.38
C LEU A 47 -8.21 6.26 -1.14
N GLU A 48 -7.19 7.00 -1.59
CA GLU A 48 -6.93 7.27 -3.00
C GLU A 48 -6.20 6.14 -3.72
N ILE A 49 -5.52 5.27 -2.96
CA ILE A 49 -4.79 4.12 -3.52
C ILE A 49 -5.80 3.00 -3.86
N GLU A 50 -5.78 2.57 -5.12
CA GLU A 50 -6.59 1.48 -5.70
C GLU A 50 -5.76 0.21 -5.91
N LEU A 51 -4.45 0.35 -6.17
CA LEU A 51 -3.51 -0.76 -6.28
C LEU A 51 -2.25 -0.45 -5.48
N LEU A 52 -1.94 -1.32 -4.53
CA LEU A 52 -0.72 -1.30 -3.76
C LEU A 52 0.08 -2.56 -4.07
N ALA A 53 1.34 -2.42 -4.46
CA ALA A 53 2.21 -3.55 -4.75
C ALA A 53 3.48 -3.49 -3.90
N GLY A 54 4.00 -4.66 -3.53
CA GLY A 54 5.31 -4.81 -2.91
C GLY A 54 6.16 -5.79 -3.70
N VAL A 55 7.44 -5.47 -3.88
CA VAL A 55 8.42 -6.35 -4.51
C VAL A 55 9.58 -6.56 -3.55
N ASP A 56 10.00 -7.80 -3.36
CA ASP A 56 11.24 -8.13 -2.65
C ASP A 56 11.86 -9.41 -3.21
N ILE A 57 13.17 -9.56 -3.10
CA ILE A 57 13.87 -10.78 -3.51
C ILE A 57 13.65 -11.91 -2.50
N ASP A 58 13.48 -11.57 -1.22
CA ASP A 58 13.25 -12.53 -0.14
C ASP A 58 11.77 -12.94 -0.11
N GLY A 59 11.45 -14.07 -0.76
CA GLY A 59 10.09 -14.62 -0.70
C GLY A 59 9.68 -15.11 0.68
N ALA A 60 10.63 -15.45 1.56
CA ALA A 60 10.34 -15.97 2.90
C ALA A 60 9.87 -14.85 3.83
N ILE A 61 10.50 -13.67 3.80
CA ILE A 61 10.04 -12.51 4.58
C ILE A 61 8.64 -12.07 4.14
N LEU A 62 8.37 -12.05 2.83
CA LEU A 62 7.05 -11.71 2.29
C LEU A 62 5.98 -12.69 2.78
N LYS A 63 6.21 -14.01 2.64
CA LYS A 63 5.28 -15.04 3.14
C LYS A 63 5.03 -14.90 4.65
N LYS A 64 6.04 -14.54 5.43
CA LYS A 64 5.90 -14.34 6.88
C LYS A 64 5.09 -13.10 7.23
N LYS A 65 5.14 -12.04 6.42
CA LYS A 65 4.60 -10.71 6.77
C LYS A 65 3.31 -10.34 6.03
N MET A 66 2.95 -11.08 4.97
CA MET A 66 1.78 -10.82 4.11
C MET A 66 0.45 -10.74 4.87
N CYS A 67 0.27 -11.53 5.95
CA CYS A 67 -0.96 -11.52 6.74
C CYS A 67 -1.27 -10.15 7.37
N GLY A 68 -0.26 -9.32 7.64
CA GLY A 68 -0.46 -7.95 8.14
C GLY A 68 -1.08 -6.99 7.11
N LEU A 69 -1.13 -7.39 5.84
CA LEU A 69 -1.76 -6.62 4.76
C LEU A 69 -3.21 -7.05 4.50
N ALA A 70 -3.72 -8.08 5.19
CA ALA A 70 -5.11 -8.47 5.07
C ALA A 70 -6.07 -7.34 5.50
N PRO A 71 -7.30 -7.33 4.96
CA PRO A 71 -8.37 -6.49 5.46
C PRO A 71 -8.63 -6.77 6.95
N LEU A 72 -8.79 -5.71 7.73
CA LEU A 72 -9.22 -5.74 9.11
C LEU A 72 -10.75 -5.95 9.16
N SER A 73 -11.28 -6.35 10.33
CA SER A 73 -12.73 -6.47 10.53
C SER A 73 -13.47 -5.15 10.21
N THR A 74 -12.84 -4.01 10.53
CA THR A 74 -13.37 -2.67 10.22
C THR A 74 -13.52 -2.42 8.72
N ASP A 75 -12.66 -3.01 7.87
CA ASP A 75 -12.77 -2.84 6.42
C ASP A 75 -14.03 -3.52 5.87
N TYR A 76 -14.52 -4.59 6.51
CA TYR A 76 -15.79 -5.25 6.13
C TYR A 76 -17.01 -4.52 6.69
N LEU A 77 -16.91 -3.98 7.91
CA LEU A 77 -17.99 -3.22 8.54
C LEU A 77 -18.18 -1.84 7.89
N GLN A 78 -17.10 -1.22 7.45
CA GLN A 78 -17.10 0.08 6.78
C GLN A 78 -16.27 0.01 5.48
N PRO A 79 -16.80 -0.63 4.42
CA PRO A 79 -16.08 -0.80 3.17
C PRO A 79 -15.80 0.53 2.48
N ARG A 80 -14.68 0.57 1.74
CA ARG A 80 -14.30 1.73 0.93
C ARG A 80 -15.21 1.83 -0.30
N ASN A 81 -15.39 3.05 -0.82
CA ASN A 81 -16.16 3.24 -2.05
C ASN A 81 -15.45 2.59 -3.25
N ASP A 82 -14.17 2.91 -3.43
CA ASP A 82 -13.32 2.33 -4.46
C ASP A 82 -12.60 1.07 -3.91
N GLN A 83 -12.34 0.11 -4.81
CA GLN A 83 -11.68 -1.15 -4.46
C GLN A 83 -10.17 -0.92 -4.28
N LEU A 84 -9.61 -1.49 -3.21
CA LEU A 84 -8.16 -1.61 -3.02
C LEU A 84 -7.73 -3.05 -3.32
N ARG A 85 -6.71 -3.21 -4.15
CA ARG A 85 -5.99 -4.48 -4.33
C ARG A 85 -4.57 -4.35 -3.79
N ILE A 86 -4.12 -5.35 -3.06
CA ILE A 86 -2.74 -5.47 -2.59
C ILE A 86 -2.11 -6.72 -3.19
N ASP A 87 -0.98 -6.56 -3.89
CA ASP A 87 -0.19 -7.65 -4.44
C ASP A 87 1.24 -7.66 -3.87
N LEU A 88 1.78 -8.83 -3.52
CA LEU A 88 3.19 -9.01 -3.20
C LEU A 88 3.85 -9.95 -4.19
N TYR A 89 4.98 -9.51 -4.73
CA TYR A 89 5.77 -10.20 -5.73
C TYR A 89 7.14 -10.55 -5.17
N GLN A 90 7.56 -11.79 -5.37
CA GLN A 90 8.96 -12.18 -5.22
C GLN A 90 9.68 -11.95 -6.56
N GLY A 91 10.69 -11.09 -6.57
CA GLY A 91 11.39 -10.71 -7.79
C GLY A 91 12.57 -9.78 -7.54
N SER A 92 13.47 -9.69 -8.53
CA SER A 92 14.59 -8.75 -8.49
C SER A 92 14.24 -7.45 -9.22
N VAL A 93 14.57 -6.31 -8.61
CA VAL A 93 14.38 -4.97 -9.22
C VAL A 93 15.23 -4.71 -10.46
N THR A 94 16.16 -5.63 -10.77
CA THR A 94 16.94 -5.63 -12.01
C THR A 94 16.25 -6.34 -13.18
N GLN A 95 15.09 -6.97 -12.94
CA GLN A 95 14.32 -7.69 -13.95
C GLN A 95 13.05 -6.92 -14.32
N LYS A 96 12.68 -7.01 -15.61
CA LYS A 96 11.45 -6.42 -16.12
C LYS A 96 10.26 -7.32 -15.75
N ASP A 97 9.18 -6.69 -15.31
CA ASP A 97 7.88 -7.34 -15.10
C ASP A 97 6.76 -6.46 -15.63
N ALA A 98 6.01 -6.93 -16.62
CA ALA A 98 4.99 -6.16 -17.32
C ALA A 98 3.86 -5.66 -16.39
N ARG A 99 3.60 -6.37 -15.28
CA ARG A 99 2.57 -5.99 -14.31
C ARG A 99 2.90 -4.72 -13.53
N LEU A 100 4.16 -4.27 -13.57
CA LEU A 100 4.61 -3.05 -12.91
C LEU A 100 4.59 -1.80 -13.80
N ILE A 101 4.15 -1.91 -15.05
CA ILE A 101 3.97 -0.77 -15.94
C ILE A 101 2.73 0.04 -15.53
N GLY A 102 2.83 1.37 -15.65
CA GLY A 102 1.70 2.28 -15.47
C GLY A 102 1.35 2.55 -14.01
N PHE A 103 2.30 2.36 -13.10
CA PHE A 103 2.20 2.83 -11.72
C PHE A 103 2.34 4.35 -11.64
N ASP A 104 1.62 4.97 -10.71
CA ASP A 104 1.71 6.42 -10.49
C ASP A 104 2.93 6.77 -9.63
N LEU A 105 3.21 5.93 -8.62
CA LEU A 105 4.32 6.10 -7.70
C LEU A 105 5.10 4.80 -7.53
N VAL A 106 6.42 4.90 -7.67
CA VAL A 106 7.38 3.87 -7.25
C VAL A 106 8.16 4.39 -6.05
N THR A 107 8.27 3.59 -5.00
CA THR A 107 9.14 3.87 -3.85
C THR A 107 10.28 2.87 -3.81
N SER A 108 11.47 3.36 -3.51
CA SER A 108 12.68 2.56 -3.32
C SER A 108 13.42 3.15 -2.12
N ILE A 109 13.11 2.63 -0.94
CA ILE A 109 13.52 3.24 0.33
C ILE A 109 14.65 2.40 0.93
N GLU A 110 15.87 2.95 0.93
CA GLU A 110 17.09 2.26 1.42
C GLU A 110 17.30 0.89 0.74
N LEU A 111 17.28 0.91 -0.61
CA LEU A 111 17.42 -0.29 -1.43
C LEU A 111 18.70 -0.26 -2.28
N ILE A 112 18.97 0.86 -2.95
CA ILE A 112 19.98 0.91 -4.00
C ILE A 112 21.39 0.63 -3.47
N GLU A 113 21.68 0.94 -2.22
CA GLU A 113 22.94 0.65 -1.53
C GLU A 113 23.21 -0.85 -1.37
N HIS A 114 22.19 -1.71 -1.44
CA HIS A 114 22.33 -3.16 -1.41
C HIS A 114 22.60 -3.76 -2.79
N LEU A 115 22.52 -2.96 -3.85
CA LEU A 115 22.81 -3.35 -5.23
C LEU A 115 24.27 -3.10 -5.58
N THR A 116 24.85 -3.92 -6.46
CA THR A 116 26.13 -3.56 -7.08
C THR A 116 25.95 -2.34 -7.99
N LEU A 117 27.01 -1.59 -8.28
CA LEU A 117 26.89 -0.44 -9.21
C LEU A 117 26.39 -0.84 -10.61
N ALA A 118 26.68 -2.07 -11.05
CA ALA A 118 26.14 -2.63 -12.29
C ALA A 118 24.62 -2.88 -12.17
N ASP A 119 24.16 -3.39 -11.05
CA ASP A 119 22.74 -3.60 -10.77
C ASP A 119 21.98 -2.28 -10.60
N VAL A 120 22.62 -1.22 -10.07
CA VAL A 120 22.00 0.11 -10.02
C VAL A 120 21.73 0.66 -11.43
N LYS A 121 22.61 0.37 -12.40
CA LYS A 121 22.36 0.72 -13.80
C LYS A 121 21.14 -0.02 -14.36
N LEU A 122 21.02 -1.32 -14.09
CA LEU A 122 19.85 -2.12 -14.49
C LEU A 122 18.58 -1.65 -13.79
N PHE A 123 18.63 -1.40 -12.48
CA PHE A 123 17.54 -0.79 -11.70
C PHE A 123 17.07 0.52 -12.35
N SER A 124 18.01 1.38 -12.75
CA SER A 124 17.68 2.65 -13.39
C SER A 124 16.97 2.45 -14.72
N GLU A 125 17.42 1.51 -15.56
CA GLU A 125 16.75 1.13 -16.81
C GLU A 125 15.35 0.57 -16.58
N VAL A 126 15.20 -0.34 -15.62
CA VAL A 126 13.92 -0.99 -15.30
C VAL A 126 12.92 0.03 -14.76
N VAL A 127 13.29 0.83 -13.77
CA VAL A 127 12.36 1.75 -13.12
C VAL A 127 12.04 2.95 -14.01
N PHE A 128 13.05 3.64 -14.52
CA PHE A 128 12.84 4.90 -15.24
C PHE A 128 12.60 4.69 -16.74
N GLY A 129 13.15 3.63 -17.33
CA GLY A 129 13.00 3.33 -18.76
C GLY A 129 11.85 2.39 -19.09
N TYR A 130 11.63 1.32 -18.31
CA TYR A 130 10.60 0.31 -18.59
C TYR A 130 9.29 0.56 -17.84
N MET A 131 9.33 0.68 -16.51
CA MET A 131 8.13 0.94 -15.69
C MET A 131 7.54 2.34 -15.95
N THR A 132 8.40 3.32 -16.22
CA THR A 132 8.09 4.73 -16.56
C THR A 132 7.02 5.39 -15.67
N PRO A 133 7.09 5.25 -14.32
CA PRO A 133 6.05 5.76 -13.43
C PRO A 133 5.95 7.29 -13.46
N VAL A 134 4.82 7.84 -13.00
CA VAL A 134 4.62 9.29 -12.94
C VAL A 134 5.59 9.95 -11.96
N ALA A 135 5.84 9.31 -10.81
CA ALA A 135 6.83 9.72 -9.83
C ALA A 135 7.63 8.53 -9.27
N VAL A 136 8.88 8.80 -8.87
CA VAL A 136 9.75 7.84 -8.17
C VAL A 136 10.32 8.52 -6.93
N ILE A 137 10.29 7.84 -5.78
CA ILE A 137 11.00 8.27 -4.57
C ILE A 137 12.11 7.27 -4.31
N VAL A 138 13.36 7.74 -4.31
CA VAL A 138 14.54 6.94 -3.97
C VAL A 138 15.19 7.52 -2.72
N SER A 139 15.40 6.70 -1.70
CA SER A 139 16.25 7.06 -0.56
C SER A 139 17.47 6.16 -0.47
N THR A 140 18.56 6.70 0.04
CA THR A 140 19.78 5.96 0.36
C THR A 140 20.55 6.68 1.48
N PRO A 141 21.41 6.00 2.24
CA PRO A 141 22.32 6.63 3.18
C PRO A 141 23.18 7.74 2.53
N ASN A 142 23.46 8.79 3.30
CA ASN A 142 24.40 9.84 2.89
C ASN A 142 25.76 9.66 3.58
N ALA A 143 26.78 9.28 2.82
CA ALA A 143 28.14 9.06 3.35
C ALA A 143 28.75 10.32 3.97
N ASP A 144 28.38 11.53 3.52
CA ASP A 144 28.88 12.80 4.09
C ASP A 144 28.48 12.98 5.55
N PHE A 145 27.42 12.29 6.00
CA PHE A 145 26.94 12.33 7.37
C PHE A 145 27.67 11.33 8.28
N ASN A 146 28.35 10.32 7.71
CA ASN A 146 28.98 9.25 8.48
C ASN A 146 30.01 9.70 9.52
N PRO A 147 30.81 10.77 9.27
CA PRO A 147 31.76 11.27 10.27
C PRO A 147 31.13 11.70 11.61
N LEU A 148 29.81 11.91 11.65
CA LEU A 148 29.10 12.23 12.90
C LEU A 148 28.86 11.01 13.80
N PHE A 149 29.04 9.79 13.29
CA PHE A 149 28.98 8.57 14.10
C PHE A 149 30.35 8.28 14.71
N ARG A 150 30.44 8.20 16.05
CA ARG A 150 31.70 8.14 16.79
C ARG A 150 32.50 6.84 16.58
N ARG A 151 31.85 5.78 16.11
CA ARG A 151 32.40 4.41 16.05
C ARG A 151 32.28 3.77 14.66
N MET A 152 32.21 4.59 13.62
CA MET A 152 32.04 4.09 12.26
C MET A 152 33.35 4.13 11.49
N SER A 153 33.73 2.98 10.92
CA SER A 153 34.76 2.87 9.89
C SER A 153 34.15 2.14 8.70
N GLY A 154 34.05 2.79 7.55
CA GLY A 154 33.38 2.24 6.36
C GLY A 154 31.88 2.53 6.34
N PHE A 155 31.09 1.57 5.86
CA PHE A 155 29.64 1.70 5.70
C PHE A 155 28.88 1.51 7.02
N ARG A 156 27.67 2.07 7.10
CA ARG A 156 26.75 2.00 8.24
C ARG A 156 26.24 0.59 8.48
N HIS A 157 26.19 -0.23 7.44
CA HIS A 157 25.75 -1.61 7.52
C HIS A 157 26.66 -2.52 6.68
N SER A 158 26.84 -3.75 7.14
CA SER A 158 27.81 -4.70 6.56
C SER A 158 27.36 -5.30 5.22
N ASP A 159 26.08 -5.21 4.89
CA ASP A 159 25.52 -5.70 3.63
C ASP A 159 25.51 -4.64 2.51
N HIS A 160 25.80 -3.36 2.82
CA HIS A 160 25.90 -2.29 1.84
C HIS A 160 27.05 -2.58 0.87
N LYS A 161 26.79 -2.36 -0.42
CA LYS A 161 27.78 -2.48 -1.50
C LYS A 161 28.49 -1.15 -1.74
N PHE A 162 27.82 -0.05 -1.45
CA PHE A 162 28.36 1.30 -1.50
C PHE A 162 27.56 2.20 -0.54
N GLU A 163 28.12 3.37 -0.22
CA GLU A 163 27.37 4.48 0.36
C GLU A 163 27.80 5.76 -0.35
N TRP A 164 26.85 6.44 -0.99
CA TRP A 164 27.15 7.63 -1.78
C TRP A 164 27.17 8.90 -0.91
N SER A 165 28.13 9.76 -1.20
CA SER A 165 28.09 11.17 -0.83
C SER A 165 26.91 11.89 -1.50
N ARG A 166 26.59 13.11 -1.07
CA ARG A 166 25.58 13.95 -1.74
C ARG A 166 25.93 14.23 -3.19
N ALA A 167 27.23 14.38 -3.48
CA ALA A 167 27.71 14.65 -4.84
C ALA A 167 27.50 13.45 -5.76
N GLU A 168 27.80 12.24 -5.29
CA GLU A 168 27.63 11.01 -6.06
C GLU A 168 26.16 10.69 -6.31
N PHE A 169 25.31 10.77 -5.28
CA PHE A 169 23.87 10.57 -5.43
C PHE A 169 23.25 11.59 -6.40
N LYS A 170 23.63 12.87 -6.27
CA LYS A 170 23.18 13.92 -7.19
C LYS A 170 23.64 13.67 -8.62
N SER A 171 24.88 13.24 -8.82
CA SER A 171 25.43 12.92 -10.15
C SER A 171 24.64 11.78 -10.82
N TRP A 172 24.42 10.68 -10.09
CA TRP A 172 23.60 9.56 -10.57
C TRP A 172 22.17 10.00 -10.89
N ALA A 173 21.50 10.71 -9.98
CA ALA A 173 20.12 11.15 -10.14
C ALA A 173 19.95 12.11 -11.34
N LEU A 174 20.87 13.06 -11.53
CA LEU A 174 20.86 13.96 -12.69
C LEU A 174 21.09 13.21 -14.00
N LYS A 175 21.95 12.18 -13.99
CA LYS A 175 22.13 11.32 -15.16
C LYS A 175 20.86 10.54 -15.50
N VAL A 176 20.18 9.95 -14.51
CA VAL A 176 18.88 9.28 -14.69
C VAL A 176 17.85 10.25 -15.29
N CYS A 177 17.79 11.49 -14.79
CA CYS A 177 16.90 12.51 -15.32
C CYS A 177 17.15 12.80 -16.80
N LEU A 178 18.42 12.96 -17.19
CA LEU A 178 18.83 13.20 -18.58
C LEU A 178 18.52 12.01 -19.50
N ASP A 179 18.79 10.79 -19.03
CA ASP A 179 18.66 9.58 -19.84
C ASP A 179 17.18 9.19 -20.06
N TYR A 180 16.30 9.44 -19.09
CA TYR A 180 14.92 8.94 -19.09
C TYR A 180 13.81 10.01 -19.06
N GLY A 181 14.16 11.30 -19.11
CA GLY A 181 13.17 12.38 -19.19
C GLY A 181 12.43 12.62 -17.87
N TYR A 182 13.17 12.71 -16.78
CA TYR A 182 12.66 13.09 -15.45
C TYR A 182 13.27 14.42 -15.00
N GLU A 183 12.64 15.07 -14.03
CA GLU A 183 13.25 16.07 -13.17
C GLU A 183 13.36 15.52 -11.74
N VAL A 184 14.31 16.00 -10.94
CA VAL A 184 14.53 15.52 -9.58
C VAL A 184 14.61 16.66 -8.58
N GLU A 185 13.91 16.49 -7.46
CA GLU A 185 14.04 17.31 -6.27
C GLU A 185 14.82 16.55 -5.19
N PHE A 186 15.86 17.18 -4.65
CA PHE A 186 16.70 16.59 -3.59
C PHE A 186 16.23 17.06 -2.21
N SER A 187 16.05 16.11 -1.31
CA SER A 187 15.71 16.33 0.09
C SER A 187 16.36 15.24 0.95
N GLY A 188 15.89 15.06 2.17
CA GLY A 188 16.35 14.00 3.05
C GLY A 188 15.67 14.04 4.42
N VAL A 189 16.01 13.07 5.25
CA VAL A 189 15.54 12.94 6.64
C VAL A 189 16.69 12.66 7.59
N GLY A 190 16.45 12.88 8.88
CA GLY A 190 17.49 12.85 9.91
C GLY A 190 18.39 14.08 9.83
N GLN A 191 17.89 15.20 10.35
CA GLN A 191 18.66 16.44 10.44
C GLN A 191 19.94 16.22 11.26
N ALA A 192 21.03 16.86 10.84
CA ALA A 192 22.26 16.90 11.58
C ALA A 192 22.08 17.69 12.89
N PRO A 193 22.93 17.43 13.89
CA PRO A 193 23.01 18.29 15.07
C PRO A 193 23.23 19.77 14.68
N PRO A 194 22.77 20.73 15.51
CA PRO A 194 22.95 22.16 15.24
C PRO A 194 24.39 22.51 14.90
N GLY A 195 24.58 23.29 13.84
CA GLY A 195 25.90 23.72 13.36
C GLY A 195 26.58 22.80 12.34
N TYR A 196 26.06 21.59 12.09
CA TYR A 196 26.64 20.65 11.12
C TYR A 196 25.84 20.48 9.82
N GLN A 197 24.58 20.96 9.80
CA GLN A 197 23.62 20.69 8.72
C GLN A 197 24.12 21.09 7.32
N GLU A 198 24.74 22.25 7.17
CA GLU A 198 25.24 22.72 5.87
C GLU A 198 26.40 21.84 5.36
N ASN A 199 27.26 21.42 6.29
CA ASN A 199 28.47 20.66 6.00
C ASN A 199 28.15 19.24 5.57
N VAL A 200 27.21 18.57 6.26
CA VAL A 200 26.95 17.13 6.04
C VAL A 200 25.60 16.82 5.39
N GLY A 201 24.64 17.73 5.45
CA GLY A 201 23.27 17.51 4.96
C GLY A 201 22.45 16.57 5.85
N PHE A 202 21.48 15.87 5.26
CA PHE A 202 20.63 14.89 5.94
C PHE A 202 21.33 13.54 6.11
N CYS A 203 20.93 12.77 7.13
CA CYS A 203 21.45 11.44 7.40
C CYS A 203 21.08 10.45 6.29
N SER A 204 19.83 10.47 5.83
CA SER A 204 19.36 9.74 4.65
C SER A 204 18.94 10.77 3.61
N GLN A 205 19.49 10.64 2.40
CA GLN A 205 19.23 11.54 1.28
C GLN A 205 18.12 10.95 0.41
N ILE A 206 17.25 11.81 -0.11
CA ILE A 206 16.08 11.41 -0.89
C ILE A 206 16.07 12.19 -2.21
N GLY A 207 15.83 11.49 -3.31
CA GLY A 207 15.52 12.06 -4.61
C GLY A 207 14.06 11.77 -4.97
N VAL A 208 13.29 12.82 -5.22
CA VAL A 208 11.91 12.72 -5.74
C VAL A 208 11.94 13.06 -7.21
N PHE A 209 11.69 12.06 -8.05
CA PHE A 209 11.73 12.19 -9.50
C PHE A 209 10.32 12.35 -10.04
N HIS A 210 10.12 13.33 -10.92
CA HIS A 210 8.87 13.56 -11.62
C HIS A 210 9.08 13.38 -13.12
N ARG A 211 8.24 12.58 -13.75
CA ARG A 211 8.34 12.35 -15.19
C ARG A 211 7.98 13.64 -15.93
N LEU A 212 8.87 14.11 -16.80
CA LEU A 212 8.58 15.24 -17.66
C LEU A 212 7.51 14.82 -18.67
N GLY A 213 6.43 15.60 -18.76
CA GLY A 213 5.34 15.32 -19.69
C GLY A 213 5.89 15.23 -21.11
N VAL A 214 5.64 14.10 -21.78
CA VAL A 214 6.05 13.90 -23.17
C VAL A 214 5.39 14.99 -24.01
N SER A 215 6.19 15.88 -24.60
CA SER A 215 5.75 16.61 -25.79
C SER A 215 5.39 15.57 -26.83
N GLU A 216 4.23 15.65 -27.49
CA GLU A 216 3.66 14.66 -28.42
C GLU A 216 4.53 14.30 -29.64
N VAL A 217 5.81 14.69 -29.67
CA VAL A 217 6.72 14.64 -30.81
C VAL A 217 7.62 13.40 -30.82
N CYS A 218 7.66 12.56 -29.77
CA CYS A 218 8.47 11.32 -29.77
C CYS A 218 7.71 10.04 -29.40
N ASN A 219 6.42 9.96 -29.74
CA ASN A 219 5.62 8.73 -29.57
C ASN A 219 5.93 7.61 -30.59
N THR A 220 7.05 7.65 -31.30
CA THR A 220 7.32 6.74 -32.43
C THR A 220 8.47 5.75 -32.20
N LEU A 221 9.03 5.66 -30.99
CA LEU A 221 10.09 4.67 -30.72
C LEU A 221 9.96 4.06 -29.31
N CYS A 222 8.88 3.30 -29.05
CA CYS A 222 8.91 2.19 -28.09
C CYS A 222 7.71 1.23 -28.26
N SER A 223 7.23 1.08 -29.49
CA SER A 223 6.18 0.13 -29.84
C SER A 223 6.78 -0.99 -30.69
N THR A 224 7.65 -1.78 -30.09
CA THR A 224 8.11 -3.05 -30.68
C THR A 224 8.31 -4.03 -29.54
N ASP A 225 7.36 -4.96 -29.42
CA ASP A 225 7.51 -6.27 -28.79
C ASP A 225 7.93 -6.27 -27.31
N ALA A 226 7.13 -5.62 -26.45
CA ALA A 226 7.07 -6.07 -25.07
C ALA A 226 6.38 -7.44 -25.06
N GLU A 227 7.14 -8.51 -25.32
CA GLU A 227 6.75 -9.82 -24.83
C GLU A 227 6.35 -9.66 -23.37
N ASP A 228 5.24 -10.30 -22.97
CA ASP A 228 4.61 -10.17 -21.66
C ASP A 228 5.50 -10.86 -20.61
N VAL A 229 6.68 -10.28 -20.35
CA VAL A 229 7.69 -10.81 -19.45
C VAL A 229 7.13 -10.67 -18.03
N SER A 230 6.63 -11.77 -17.49
CA SER A 230 6.20 -11.90 -16.10
C SER A 230 7.30 -12.63 -15.31
N SER A 231 8.39 -11.93 -15.01
CA SER A 231 9.56 -12.52 -14.33
C SER A 231 9.30 -12.79 -12.84
N TYR A 232 8.36 -12.07 -12.22
CA TYR A 232 8.13 -12.17 -10.78
C TYR A 232 7.14 -13.28 -10.42
N THR A 233 7.34 -13.87 -9.24
CA THR A 233 6.36 -14.80 -8.66
C THR A 233 5.38 -14.04 -7.77
N LEU A 234 4.08 -14.06 -8.10
CA LEU A 234 3.04 -13.50 -7.23
C LEU A 234 2.89 -14.41 -5.99
N LEU A 235 3.19 -13.89 -4.80
CA LEU A 235 3.10 -14.66 -3.55
C LEU A 235 1.81 -14.38 -2.77
N TYR A 236 1.27 -13.17 -2.90
CA TYR A 236 0.08 -12.75 -2.18
C TYR A 236 -0.72 -11.79 -3.05
N SER A 237 -2.03 -11.98 -3.12
CA SER A 237 -2.94 -11.04 -3.75
C SER A 237 -4.21 -10.98 -2.93
N LYS A 238 -4.62 -9.78 -2.54
CA LYS A 238 -5.82 -9.57 -1.74
C LYS A 238 -6.59 -8.36 -2.21
N ILE A 239 -7.87 -8.60 -2.47
CA ILE A 239 -8.84 -7.58 -2.81
C ILE A 239 -9.61 -7.21 -1.55
N PHE A 240 -9.69 -5.92 -1.26
CA PHE A 240 -10.41 -5.38 -0.12
C PHE A 240 -11.91 -5.28 -0.40
N PRO A 241 -12.74 -5.41 0.64
CA PRO A 241 -14.18 -5.14 0.54
C PRO A 241 -14.43 -3.71 0.04
N SER A 242 -15.41 -3.57 -0.87
CA SER A 242 -15.78 -2.28 -1.45
C SER A 242 -17.28 -2.18 -1.67
N LEU A 243 -17.86 -1.00 -1.49
CA LEU A 243 -19.28 -0.74 -1.74
C LEU A 243 -19.68 -0.88 -3.21
N ARG A 244 -18.73 -0.85 -4.14
CA ARG A 244 -18.99 -1.15 -5.56
C ARG A 244 -19.05 -2.65 -5.86
N ASP A 245 -18.68 -3.50 -4.91
CA ASP A 245 -18.82 -4.95 -5.07
C ASP A 245 -20.25 -5.38 -4.73
N ASN A 246 -21.04 -5.70 -5.76
CA ASN A 246 -22.41 -6.18 -5.60
C ASN A 246 -22.52 -7.43 -4.71
N ASN A 247 -21.46 -8.25 -4.63
CA ASN A 247 -21.47 -9.42 -3.76
C ASN A 247 -21.44 -9.03 -2.28
N ILE A 248 -20.76 -7.93 -1.92
CA ILE A 248 -20.74 -7.47 -0.53
C ILE A 248 -22.12 -6.98 -0.11
N LEU A 249 -22.79 -6.21 -0.96
CA LEU A 249 -24.13 -5.70 -0.67
C LEU A 249 -25.13 -6.83 -0.51
N ARG A 250 -25.05 -7.86 -1.37
CA ARG A 250 -25.88 -9.06 -1.25
C ARG A 250 -25.61 -9.84 0.04
N ARG A 251 -24.34 -9.99 0.43
CA ARG A 251 -23.97 -10.68 1.68
C ARG A 251 -24.45 -9.91 2.90
N VAL A 252 -24.24 -8.59 2.95
CA VAL A 252 -24.74 -7.73 4.03
C VAL A 252 -26.26 -7.83 4.14
N LEU A 253 -26.98 -7.73 3.01
CA LEU A 253 -28.43 -7.87 2.99
C LEU A 253 -28.88 -9.26 3.49
N ALA A 254 -28.22 -10.33 3.05
CA ALA A 254 -28.53 -11.68 3.51
C ALA A 254 -28.29 -11.85 5.02
N SER A 255 -27.18 -11.33 5.54
CA SER A 255 -26.87 -11.34 6.97
C SER A 255 -27.89 -10.56 7.79
N GLU A 256 -28.31 -9.38 7.35
CA GLU A 256 -29.36 -8.59 8.02
C GLU A 256 -30.70 -9.35 8.04
N VAL A 257 -31.12 -9.90 6.88
CA VAL A 257 -32.38 -10.66 6.79
C VAL A 257 -32.34 -11.88 7.73
N LEU A 258 -31.23 -12.61 7.77
CA LEU A 258 -31.06 -13.76 8.66
C LEU A 258 -31.10 -13.35 10.14
N TYR A 259 -30.40 -12.27 10.51
CA TYR A 259 -30.42 -11.74 11.87
C TYR A 259 -31.84 -11.40 12.34
N TRP A 260 -32.60 -10.67 11.51
CA TRP A 260 -33.97 -10.31 11.84
C TRP A 260 -34.91 -11.51 11.86
N ALA A 261 -34.74 -12.48 10.95
CA ALA A 261 -35.51 -13.72 10.96
C ALA A 261 -35.27 -14.53 12.24
N GLU A 262 -34.02 -14.64 12.69
CA GLU A 262 -33.66 -15.32 13.93
C GLU A 262 -34.24 -14.59 15.15
N LYS A 263 -34.15 -13.26 15.19
CA LYS A 263 -34.72 -12.44 16.26
C LYS A 263 -36.25 -12.55 16.35
N LEU A 264 -36.94 -12.59 15.20
CA LEU A 264 -38.38 -12.85 15.16
C LEU A 264 -38.70 -14.28 15.63
N GLY A 265 -37.87 -15.26 15.26
CA GLY A 265 -37.98 -16.64 15.73
C GLY A 265 -37.89 -16.76 17.25
N ARG A 266 -36.87 -16.12 17.87
CA ARG A 266 -36.72 -16.11 19.33
C ARG A 266 -37.93 -15.48 20.03
N ARG A 267 -38.37 -14.31 19.57
CA ARG A 267 -39.56 -13.64 20.12
C ARG A 267 -40.82 -14.48 20.03
N TRP A 268 -41.04 -15.16 18.90
CA TRP A 268 -42.18 -16.04 18.72
C TRP A 268 -42.14 -17.24 19.68
N VAL A 269 -40.96 -17.79 19.94
CA VAL A 269 -40.77 -18.86 20.94
C VAL A 269 -41.05 -18.34 22.35
N GLU A 270 -40.48 -17.20 22.75
CA GLU A 270 -40.71 -16.56 24.06
C GLU A 270 -42.20 -16.29 24.33
N GLU A 271 -42.94 -15.77 23.33
CA GLU A 271 -44.39 -15.53 23.43
C GLU A 271 -45.21 -16.82 23.55
N LYS A 272 -44.73 -17.93 22.97
CA LYS A 272 -45.42 -19.24 22.96
C LYS A 272 -45.13 -20.08 24.21
N THR A 273 -43.92 -20.00 24.76
CA THR A 273 -43.47 -20.86 25.86
C THR A 273 -43.46 -20.15 27.20
N GLY A 274 -43.52 -18.81 27.23
CA GLY A 274 -43.48 -18.01 28.46
C GLY A 274 -42.12 -18.01 29.18
N VAL A 275 -41.10 -18.65 28.59
CA VAL A 275 -39.73 -18.70 29.11
C VAL A 275 -38.91 -17.64 28.38
N LYS A 276 -38.41 -16.64 29.12
CA LYS A 276 -37.40 -15.70 28.62
C LYS A 276 -36.04 -16.38 28.66
N ASP A 277 -35.32 -16.38 27.54
CA ASP A 277 -33.89 -16.69 27.54
C ASP A 277 -33.14 -15.46 28.10
N ASP A 278 -32.84 -15.45 29.40
CA ASP A 278 -32.05 -14.41 30.07
C ASP A 278 -30.54 -14.56 29.76
N ALA A 279 -30.16 -14.47 28.48
CA ALA A 279 -28.76 -14.51 28.06
C ALA A 279 -28.08 -13.13 27.94
N ASP A 280 -28.83 -12.03 28.09
CA ASP A 280 -28.31 -10.66 28.00
C ASP A 280 -28.76 -9.81 29.20
N THR A 281 -28.08 -9.98 30.35
CA THR A 281 -28.12 -8.97 31.42
C THR A 281 -26.68 -8.61 31.84
N PRO A 282 -26.27 -7.32 31.83
CA PRO A 282 -24.98 -6.92 32.39
C PRO A 282 -25.08 -6.91 33.93
N ASP A 283 -24.26 -7.74 34.55
CA ASP A 283 -24.23 -8.01 35.99
C ASP A 283 -23.99 -6.73 36.82
N GLN A 284 -24.93 -6.36 37.69
CA GLN A 284 -24.71 -5.38 38.77
C GLN A 284 -24.47 -6.14 40.07
N ALA A 285 -23.23 -6.03 40.55
CA ALA A 285 -22.74 -6.70 41.73
C ALA A 285 -23.42 -6.25 43.04
N GLY A 286 -23.76 -7.24 43.88
CA GLY A 286 -24.09 -7.04 45.28
C GLY A 286 -24.10 -8.36 46.07
N GLY A 287 -23.10 -8.56 46.93
CA GLY A 287 -23.22 -9.26 48.21
C GLY A 287 -23.07 -10.79 48.26
N ASP A 288 -21.89 -11.22 48.71
CA ASP A 288 -21.57 -12.32 49.64
C ASP A 288 -21.98 -13.78 49.34
N GLY A 289 -20.96 -14.65 49.25
CA GLY A 289 -21.02 -15.99 49.85
C GLY A 289 -20.60 -17.19 48.99
N GLU A 290 -19.38 -17.68 49.27
CA GLU A 290 -18.85 -19.04 49.09
C GLU A 290 -18.45 -19.56 47.69
N GLU A 291 -17.13 -19.69 47.53
CA GLU A 291 -16.42 -20.38 46.45
C GLU A 291 -16.74 -21.87 46.38
N ARG A 292 -17.08 -22.36 45.17
CA ARG A 292 -16.65 -23.69 44.70
C ARG A 292 -16.08 -23.58 43.30
N HIS A 293 -14.79 -23.88 43.18
CA HIS A 293 -14.04 -23.88 41.92
C HIS A 293 -14.61 -24.86 40.89
N ARG A 294 -14.93 -24.35 39.70
CA ARG A 294 -14.91 -25.10 38.44
C ARG A 294 -14.18 -24.23 37.40
N ALA A 295 -13.19 -24.82 36.74
CA ALA A 295 -12.31 -24.11 35.80
C ALA A 295 -13.09 -23.51 34.61
N PRO A 296 -12.73 -22.30 34.12
CA PRO A 296 -13.42 -21.66 33.01
C PRO A 296 -13.01 -22.29 31.66
N GLU A 297 -14.00 -22.55 30.80
CA GLU A 297 -13.74 -22.85 29.39
C GLU A 297 -13.22 -21.60 28.66
N ASN A 298 -12.28 -21.82 27.73
CA ASN A 298 -11.49 -20.77 27.10
C ASN A 298 -12.32 -20.01 26.03
N PRO A 299 -12.52 -18.68 26.13
CA PRO A 299 -13.41 -17.89 25.25
C PRO A 299 -13.12 -17.99 23.75
N LEU A 300 -11.87 -18.28 23.39
CA LEU A 300 -11.42 -18.47 22.01
C LEU A 300 -12.08 -19.67 21.32
N GLN A 301 -12.45 -20.72 22.06
CA GLN A 301 -13.05 -21.93 21.50
C GLN A 301 -14.55 -21.75 21.19
N LEU A 302 -15.21 -20.77 21.82
CA LEU A 302 -16.63 -20.49 21.57
C LEU A 302 -16.80 -19.63 20.30
N GLU A 303 -15.90 -18.66 20.09
CA GLU A 303 -15.88 -17.86 18.86
C GLU A 303 -15.49 -18.69 17.63
N GLU A 304 -14.52 -19.62 17.75
CA GLU A 304 -14.16 -20.54 16.66
C GLU A 304 -15.32 -21.48 16.28
N LYS A 305 -16.10 -21.96 17.26
CA LYS A 305 -17.27 -22.81 17.00
C LYS A 305 -18.41 -22.04 16.34
N GLN A 306 -18.65 -20.79 16.73
CA GLN A 306 -19.70 -19.95 16.13
C GLN A 306 -19.34 -19.48 14.72
N THR A 307 -18.07 -19.13 14.47
CA THR A 307 -17.60 -18.78 13.12
C THR A 307 -17.53 -20.00 12.18
N ALA A 308 -17.19 -21.18 12.69
CA ALA A 308 -17.25 -22.43 11.92
C ALA A 308 -18.69 -22.82 11.54
N ALA A 309 -19.65 -22.65 12.45
CA ALA A 309 -21.07 -22.91 12.19
C ALA A 309 -21.65 -21.95 11.15
N CYS A 310 -21.34 -20.65 11.24
CA CYS A 310 -21.70 -19.67 10.20
C CYS A 310 -21.04 -19.99 8.85
N GLY A 311 -19.76 -20.40 8.85
CA GLY A 311 -19.06 -20.80 7.63
C GLY A 311 -19.64 -22.04 6.94
N ALA A 312 -20.11 -23.02 7.71
CA ALA A 312 -20.72 -24.24 7.19
C ALA A 312 -22.12 -23.98 6.58
N ALA A 313 -22.96 -23.17 7.25
CA ALA A 313 -24.26 -22.77 6.72
C ALA A 313 -24.12 -21.98 5.41
N MET A 314 -23.10 -21.12 5.30
CA MET A 314 -22.84 -20.31 4.11
C MET A 314 -22.32 -21.16 2.93
N LYS A 315 -21.52 -22.20 3.18
CA LYS A 315 -21.06 -23.14 2.13
C LYS A 315 -22.23 -23.92 1.51
N SER A 316 -23.15 -24.41 2.34
CA SER A 316 -24.34 -25.11 1.88
C SER A 316 -25.22 -24.24 0.97
N LEU A 317 -25.39 -22.95 1.31
CA LEU A 317 -26.13 -21.99 0.47
C LEU A 317 -25.44 -21.69 -0.88
N VAL A 318 -24.11 -21.67 -0.92
CA VAL A 318 -23.34 -21.44 -2.15
C VAL A 318 -23.39 -22.66 -3.09
N GLU A 319 -23.30 -23.88 -2.55
CA GLU A 319 -23.41 -25.12 -3.32
C GLU A 319 -24.81 -25.27 -3.95
N HIS A 320 -25.88 -24.86 -3.26
CA HIS A 320 -27.22 -24.81 -3.83
C HIS A 320 -27.40 -23.77 -4.94
N GLN A 321 -26.57 -22.73 -4.99
CA GLN A 321 -26.64 -21.68 -6.01
C GLN A 321 -25.86 -22.04 -7.30
N GLU A 322 -24.85 -22.92 -7.23
CA GLU A 322 -24.16 -23.43 -8.42
C GLU A 322 -25.02 -24.44 -9.20
N VAL A 323 -25.87 -25.22 -8.53
CA VAL A 323 -26.83 -26.13 -9.18
C VAL A 323 -27.92 -25.34 -9.92
N GLY A 324 -28.35 -24.18 -9.41
CA GLY A 324 -29.37 -23.32 -10.02
C GLY A 324 -28.89 -22.48 -11.23
N LYS A 325 -27.60 -22.51 -11.58
CA LYS A 325 -27.08 -21.82 -12.78
C LYS A 325 -27.30 -22.60 -14.09
N LEU A 326 -27.57 -23.90 -14.01
CA LEU A 326 -27.85 -24.74 -15.19
C LEU A 326 -29.28 -24.59 -15.75
N ASP A 327 -30.22 -24.03 -14.96
CA ASP A 327 -31.63 -23.88 -15.37
C ASP A 327 -32.02 -22.46 -15.84
N ARG A 328 -31.03 -21.56 -16.07
CA ARG A 328 -31.28 -20.15 -16.39
C ARG A 328 -31.19 -19.78 -17.88
N GLU A 329 -31.07 -20.75 -18.78
CA GLU A 329 -31.02 -20.51 -20.24
C GLU A 329 -32.38 -20.58 -20.96
N LEU A 330 -33.50 -20.77 -20.26
CA LEU A 330 -34.80 -21.01 -20.91
C LEU A 330 -35.84 -19.88 -20.82
N PHE A 331 -35.49 -18.70 -20.32
CA PHE A 331 -36.45 -17.60 -20.21
C PHE A 331 -35.77 -16.26 -20.46
N TRP A 332 -35.60 -15.86 -21.73
CA TRP A 332 -35.71 -14.48 -22.24
C TRP A 332 -35.59 -14.52 -23.78
N THR A 333 -36.72 -14.52 -24.47
CA THR A 333 -36.79 -14.07 -25.87
C THR A 333 -37.74 -12.88 -25.98
N ASP A 334 -37.22 -11.89 -26.72
CA ASP A 334 -37.88 -10.80 -27.42
C ASP A 334 -38.35 -9.53 -26.67
N GLY A 335 -37.95 -8.39 -27.25
CA GLY A 335 -38.36 -7.05 -26.83
C GLY A 335 -37.33 -5.98 -27.16
N GLY A 336 -37.16 -5.63 -28.44
CA GLY A 336 -36.31 -4.53 -28.89
C GLY A 336 -36.82 -3.13 -28.52
N GLY A 337 -35.91 -2.15 -28.48
CA GLY A 337 -36.30 -0.73 -28.33
C GLY A 337 -35.17 0.24 -27.98
N GLN A 338 -34.58 0.82 -29.03
CA GLN A 338 -34.01 2.18 -29.16
C GLN A 338 -32.87 2.69 -28.24
N GLN A 339 -31.76 2.98 -28.92
CA GLN A 339 -30.67 3.89 -28.53
C GLN A 339 -31.15 5.34 -28.39
N GLU A 340 -30.72 6.01 -27.30
CA GLU A 340 -30.54 7.46 -27.29
C GLU A 340 -29.17 7.84 -26.74
N SER A 341 -28.39 8.51 -27.59
CA SER A 341 -27.11 9.14 -27.28
C SER A 341 -27.30 10.40 -26.43
N ARG A 342 -26.58 10.51 -25.30
CA ARG A 342 -26.34 11.81 -24.65
C ARG A 342 -24.85 12.12 -24.54
N LYS A 343 -24.51 13.27 -25.11
CA LYS A 343 -23.19 13.88 -25.28
C LYS A 343 -22.54 14.21 -23.93
N LEU A 344 -21.28 13.79 -23.74
CA LEU A 344 -20.42 14.23 -22.63
C LEU A 344 -19.92 15.66 -22.87
N GLY A 345 -20.18 16.54 -21.90
CA GLY A 345 -19.59 17.87 -21.83
C GLY A 345 -18.14 17.83 -21.32
N ARG A 346 -17.22 18.44 -22.10
CA ARG A 346 -15.84 18.75 -21.71
C ARG A 346 -15.81 19.60 -20.43
N ARG A 347 -15.09 19.15 -19.40
CA ARG A 347 -14.61 20.03 -18.31
C ARG A 347 -13.09 20.17 -18.38
N ARG A 348 -12.66 21.44 -18.43
CA ARG A 348 -11.28 21.92 -18.47
C ARG A 348 -10.52 21.51 -17.19
N ARG A 349 -9.28 21.01 -17.35
CA ARG A 349 -8.30 20.85 -16.26
C ARG A 349 -7.75 22.23 -15.86
N SER A 350 -7.90 22.62 -14.60
CA SER A 350 -7.19 23.76 -14.02
C SER A 350 -5.81 23.31 -13.50
N ARG A 351 -4.74 23.93 -14.00
CA ARG A 351 -3.39 23.82 -13.42
C ARG A 351 -3.40 24.49 -12.05
N PHE A 352 -3.10 23.74 -10.99
CA PHE A 352 -2.72 24.30 -9.69
C PHE A 352 -1.21 24.15 -9.53
N ARG A 353 -0.50 25.29 -9.50
CA ARG A 353 0.88 25.38 -9.03
C ARG A 353 0.82 25.51 -7.50
N GLY A 354 1.17 24.44 -6.78
CA GLY A 354 1.52 24.54 -5.36
C GLY A 354 2.93 25.13 -5.24
N GLN A 355 3.05 26.34 -4.70
CA GLN A 355 4.33 26.96 -4.40
C GLN A 355 4.86 26.40 -3.08
N TRP A 356 5.95 25.66 -3.14
CA TRP A 356 6.81 25.39 -1.98
C TRP A 356 7.64 26.65 -1.71
N VAL A 357 7.32 27.38 -0.63
CA VAL A 357 8.07 28.58 -0.22
C VAL A 357 9.33 28.15 0.51
N CYS A 358 10.45 28.05 -0.21
CA CYS A 358 11.79 28.10 0.38
C CYS A 358 12.17 29.57 0.64
N ARG A 359 12.37 29.95 1.90
CA ARG A 359 12.91 31.25 2.30
C ARG A 359 14.35 31.39 1.77
N ARG A 360 14.54 32.18 0.71
CA ARG A 360 15.87 32.65 0.31
C ARG A 360 16.33 33.74 1.28
N HIS A 361 17.46 33.54 1.94
CA HIS A 361 18.20 34.63 2.58
C HIS A 361 18.91 35.43 1.48
N ALA A 362 18.64 36.74 1.46
CA ALA A 362 19.32 37.69 0.58
C ALA A 362 20.68 38.06 1.17
N VAL A 363 21.74 37.96 0.37
CA VAL A 363 23.05 38.55 0.63
C VAL A 363 23.03 39.98 0.08
N PRO A 364 23.42 41.02 0.84
CA PRO A 364 23.48 42.37 0.30
C PRO A 364 24.74 42.59 -0.54
N PRO A 365 24.70 43.47 -1.57
CA PRO A 365 25.87 43.78 -2.36
C PRO A 365 26.81 44.71 -1.58
N GLN A 366 28.09 44.38 -1.55
CA GLN A 366 29.16 45.29 -1.13
C GLN A 366 29.41 46.29 -2.28
N CYS A 367 29.39 47.58 -1.94
CA CYS A 367 30.06 48.65 -2.69
C CYS A 367 31.38 48.96 -2.00
#